data_AF-A0A4U6QU95-F1
#
_entry.id   AF-A0A4U6QU95-F1
#
_cell.length_a   1.000
_cell.length_b   1.000
_cell.length_c   1.000
_cell.angle_alpha   90.00
_cell.angle_beta   90.00
_cell.angle_gamma   90.00
#
_symmetry.space_group_name_H-M   'P 1'
#
loop_
_entity.id
_entity.type
_entity.pdbx_description
1 polymer ?
#
loop_
_entity_poly.entity_id
_entity_poly.type
_entity_poly.pdbx_seq_one_letter_code
_entity_poly.pdbx_strand_id
1 'polypeptide(L)' 'MHWLESRYQLDGYNIGTNCGTAAARTVLHMHCHLIPRYQGDQKDPRGGVRWVLLEKADYWSGR' A
#
# COMPACT_ATOMS: atom_id res chain seq x y z
N MET A 1 -4.81 0.49 -15.85
CA MET A 1 -5.38 0.67 -14.49
C MET A 1 -6.86 1.02 -14.53
N HIS A 2 -7.35 1.81 -15.50
CA HIS A 2 -8.78 2.17 -15.66
C HIS A 2 -9.80 1.03 -15.54
N TRP A 3 -9.50 -0.20 -15.96
CA TRP A 3 -10.43 -1.32 -15.79
C TRP A 3 -10.73 -1.59 -14.30
N LEU A 4 -9.71 -1.60 -13.43
CA LEU A 4 -9.89 -1.82 -12.00
C LEU A 4 -10.69 -0.67 -11.36
N GLU A 5 -10.38 0.57 -11.75
CA GLU A 5 -11.11 1.77 -11.33
C GLU A 5 -12.59 1.67 -11.72
N SER A 6 -12.89 1.33 -12.98
CA SER A 6 -14.27 1.17 -13.43
C SER A 6 -14.99 0.00 -12.76
N ARG A 7 -14.29 -1.11 -12.53
CA ARG A 7 -14.89 -2.36 -12.06
C ARG A 7 -15.15 -2.38 -10.56
N TYR A 8 -14.32 -1.69 -9.80
CA TYR A 8 -14.34 -1.70 -8.34
C TYR A 8 -14.55 -0.32 -7.71
N GLN A 9 -14.58 0.75 -8.50
CA GLN A 9 -14.83 2.12 -8.03
C GLN A 9 -13.87 2.53 -6.90
N LEU A 10 -12.61 2.11 -7.03
CA LEU A 10 -11.54 2.48 -6.10
C LEU A 10 -11.12 3.94 -6.32
N ASP A 11 -10.79 4.63 -5.23
CA ASP A 11 -10.33 6.02 -5.23
C ASP A 11 -8.80 6.12 -5.47
N GLY A 12 -8.08 5.01 -5.34
CA GLY A 12 -6.65 4.91 -5.61
C GLY A 12 -6.07 3.53 -5.29
N TYR A 13 -4.74 3.39 -5.33
CA TYR A 13 -4.06 2.14 -4.99
C TYR A 13 -2.65 2.39 -4.45
N ASN A 14 -2.22 1.54 -3.50
CA ASN A 14 -0.81 1.40 -3.14
C ASN A 14 -0.17 0.32 -4.03
N ILE A 15 1.05 0.56 -4.52
CA ILE A 15 1.86 -0.44 -5.22
C ILE A 15 3.16 -0.64 -4.44
N GLY A 16 3.54 -1.89 -4.19
CA GLY A 16 4.77 -2.23 -3.49
C GLY A 16 5.35 -3.58 -3.88
N THR A 17 6.64 -3.79 -3.61
CA THR A 17 7.32 -5.07 -3.79
C THR A 17 8.37 -5.25 -2.70
N ASN A 18 8.60 -6.49 -2.28
CA ASN A 18 9.62 -6.84 -1.31
C ASN A 18 10.82 -7.45 -2.05
N CYS A 19 12.04 -6.99 -1.77
CA CYS A 19 13.25 -7.52 -2.39
C CYS A 19 14.13 -8.21 -1.34
N GLY A 20 14.23 -9.54 -1.43
CA GLY A 20 14.98 -10.37 -0.50
C GLY A 20 14.21 -10.74 0.78
N THR A 21 14.70 -11.75 1.48
CA THR A 21 14.05 -12.30 2.69
C THR A 21 14.02 -11.30 3.84
N ALA A 22 15.05 -10.46 3.98
CA ALA A 22 15.10 -9.39 4.97
C ALA A 22 13.98 -8.34 4.79
N ALA A 23 13.53 -8.12 3.55
CA ALA A 23 12.36 -7.31 3.24
C ALA A 23 11.04 -8.10 3.37
N ALA A 24 11.05 -9.26 4.03
CA ALA A 24 9.93 -10.18 4.15
C ALA A 24 9.39 -10.73 2.81
N ARG A 25 10.25 -10.88 1.78
CA ARG A 25 9.87 -11.63 0.57
C ARG A 25 9.81 -13.13 0.87
N THR A 26 8.61 -13.70 0.89
CA THR A 26 8.39 -15.15 1.11
C THR A 26 8.29 -15.93 -0.20
N VAL A 27 7.71 -15.34 -1.25
CA VAL A 27 7.67 -15.93 -2.60
C VAL A 27 8.92 -15.50 -3.38
N LEU A 28 9.79 -16.47 -3.70
CA LEU A 28 11.08 -16.24 -4.35
C LEU A 28 10.98 -16.03 -5.87
N HIS A 29 9.93 -15.33 -6.29
CA HIS A 29 9.75 -14.81 -7.64
C HIS A 29 9.36 -13.33 -7.53
N MET A 30 9.73 -12.52 -8.52
CA MET A 30 9.31 -11.13 -8.56
C MET A 30 7.78 -11.07 -8.56
N HIS A 31 7.23 -10.35 -7.60
CA HIS A 31 5.82 -10.04 -7.52
C HIS A 31 5.65 -8.64 -6.94
N CYS A 32 4.52 -8.02 -7.24
CA CYS A 32 4.12 -6.76 -6.64
C CYS A 32 2.75 -6.92 -5.99
N HIS A 33 2.54 -6.19 -4.91
CA HIS A 33 1.24 -6.01 -4.29
C HIS A 33 0.57 -4.80 -4.93
N LEU A 34 -0.65 -4.99 -5.41
CA LEU A 34 -1.55 -3.92 -5.78
C LEU A 34 -2.69 -3.92 -4.75
N ILE A 35 -2.78 -2.85 -3.96
CA ILE A 35 -3.73 -2.75 -2.85
C ILE A 35 -4.71 -1.61 -3.17
N PRO A 36 -5.96 -1.91 -3.55
CA PRO A 36 -7.00 -0.90 -3.76
C PRO A 36 -7.23 -0.06 -2.50
N ARG A 37 -7.50 1.22 -2.70
CA ARG A 37 -7.76 2.20 -1.64
C ARG A 37 -9.06 2.94 -1.91
N TYR A 38 -9.77 3.27 -0.83
CA TYR A 38 -11.03 3.98 -0.86
C TYR A 38 -10.99 5.15 0.13
N GLN A 39 -11.72 6.23 -0.15
CA GLN A 39 -11.84 7.34 0.78
C GLN A 39 -12.44 6.84 2.11
N GLY A 40 -11.73 7.11 3.21
CA GLY A 40 -12.13 6.71 4.57
C GLY A 40 -11.72 5.29 4.99
N ASP A 41 -11.05 4.51 4.13
CA ASP A 41 -10.57 3.16 4.48
C ASP A 41 -9.40 3.15 5.48
N GLN A 42 -8.74 4.30 5.65
CA GLN A 42 -7.67 4.54 6.61
C GLN A 42 -7.85 5.94 7.18
N LYS A 43 -7.77 6.04 8.51
CA LYS A 43 -7.98 7.28 9.25
C LYS A 43 -6.97 8.36 8.87
N ASP A 44 -5.71 7.97 8.65
CA ASP A 44 -4.69 8.85 8.09
C ASP A 44 -4.01 8.16 6.89
N PRO A 45 -4.35 8.53 5.65
CA PRO A 45 -3.77 7.89 4.47
C PRO A 45 -2.28 8.24 4.26
N ARG A 46 -1.75 9.27 4.94
CA ARG A 46 -0.33 9.65 4.89
C ARG A 46 0.46 8.50 5.54
N GLY A 47 1.24 7.79 4.74
CA GLY A 47 1.86 6.52 5.14
C GLY A 47 1.83 5.44 4.08
N GLY A 48 0.78 5.45 3.25
CA GLY A 48 0.63 4.51 2.15
C GLY A 48 0.73 3.06 2.62
N VAL A 49 1.55 2.24 1.95
CA VAL A 49 1.74 0.82 2.29
C VAL A 49 2.43 0.59 3.64
N ARG A 50 3.08 1.62 4.22
CA ARG A 50 3.82 1.49 5.49
C ARG A 50 2.93 1.41 6.72
N TRP A 51 1.62 1.58 6.60
CA TRP A 51 0.68 1.22 7.67
C TRP A 51 0.79 -0.25 8.11
N VAL A 52 1.41 -1.12 7.31
CA VAL A 52 1.78 -2.50 7.70
C VAL A 52 2.81 -2.52 8.85
N LEU A 53 3.65 -1.48 8.96
CA LEU A 53 4.55 -1.21 10.08
C LEU A 53 4.07 0.09 10.76
N LEU A 54 3.11 -0.05 11.67
CA LEU A 54 2.41 1.06 12.36
C LEU A 54 3.34 2.19 12.81
N GLU A 55 4.53 1.86 13.30
CA GLU A 55 5.55 2.78 13.81
C GLU A 55 6.30 3.61 12.74
N LYS A 56 6.11 3.34 11.44
CA LYS A 56 6.76 4.06 10.33
C LYS A 56 5.77 4.68 9.34
N ALA A 57 4.50 4.77 9.73
CA ALA A 57 3.43 5.24 8.87
C ALA A 57 3.37 6.77 8.76
N ASP A 58 3.78 7.54 9.78
CA ASP A 58 3.90 8.98 9.65
C ASP A 58 5.23 9.33 9.00
N TYR A 59 5.19 10.13 7.95
CA TYR A 59 6.42 10.53 7.29
C TYR A 59 7.15 11.58 8.11
N TRP A 60 6.58 12.73 8.51
CA TRP A 60 7.36 13.77 9.23
C TRP A 60 6.52 14.89 9.93
N SER A 61 5.25 14.74 10.36
CA SER A 61 4.46 15.97 10.68
C SER A 61 3.43 15.91 11.81
N GLY A 62 3.51 16.91 12.71
CA GLY A 62 2.60 17.12 13.84
C GLY A 62 1.27 17.80 13.50
N ARG A 63 0.39 17.07 12.83
CA ARG A 63 -1.07 17.28 12.89
C ARG A 63 -1.69 16.08 13.58
#